data_AF-U5VVG9-F1
#
_entry.id   AF-U5VVG9-F1
#
_cell.length_a   1.000
_cell.length_b   1.000
_cell.length_c   1.000
_cell.angle_alpha   90.00
_cell.angle_beta   90.00
_cell.angle_gamma   90.00
#
_symmetry.space_group_name_H-M   'P 1'
#
loop_
_entity.id
_entity.type
_entity.pdbx_description
1 polymer ?
#
loop_
_entity_poly.entity_id
_entity_poly.type
_entity_poly.pdbx_seq_one_letter_code
_entity_poly.pdbx_strand_id
1 'polypeptide(L)'
;MLTSLHHLRTGDGSRWAVCQDGKWGDLDGTLAGLLALPLDQARAAVEAAGHQARGDRPGDPTLPPVDRQEVWAAGVTYLRSRDGRKEESGHGSLYDQVYDSDRPELFLKSSPWRVVGTGDAVGIRTDSGWDVPEAEVGLVLNAAGEVFGYTLGNDMSSRSIEGENPLYLPQAKIYDRSCALGPAIVPSWVAGPGPFPIGLRVLRDGHQAYAGTTSTSAMTRCFEDLAGWLFRALSFPAGVVLLTGTGVVPGAEFTTRVGDTIEITSEAFGTLTNTVVAVGDASRGKGQP
;
A
#
# COMPACT_ATOMS: atom_id res chain seq x y z
N MET A 1 -9.68 21.64 6.00
CA MET A 1 -10.49 20.63 6.71
C MET A 1 -9.80 19.31 6.48
N LEU A 2 -9.40 18.64 7.55
CA LEU A 2 -8.73 17.33 7.49
C LEU A 2 -9.83 16.27 7.49
N THR A 3 -10.18 15.75 6.31
CA THR A 3 -11.19 14.70 6.15
C THR A 3 -10.51 13.38 5.78
N SER A 4 -10.91 12.29 6.44
CA SER A 4 -10.40 10.94 6.17
C SER A 4 -11.48 9.88 6.38
N LEU A 5 -11.42 8.80 5.60
CA LEU A 5 -12.32 7.65 5.68
C LEU A 5 -11.61 6.49 6.37
N HIS A 6 -12.33 5.86 7.30
CA HIS A 6 -11.82 4.77 8.12
C HIS A 6 -12.74 3.57 7.98
N HIS A 7 -12.13 2.40 7.79
CA HIS A 7 -12.84 1.12 7.84
C HIS A 7 -12.72 0.58 9.26
N LEU A 8 -13.85 0.30 9.90
CA LEU A 8 -13.90 -0.07 11.32
C LEU A 8 -14.63 -1.41 11.50
N ARG A 9 -14.14 -2.24 12.42
CA ARG A 9 -14.78 -3.51 12.80
C ARG A 9 -16.00 -3.25 13.69
N THR A 10 -17.14 -3.85 13.38
CA THR A 10 -18.37 -3.72 14.19
C THR A 10 -18.99 -5.09 14.46
N GLY A 11 -18.76 -5.64 15.67
CA GLY A 11 -19.17 -7.00 15.98
C GLY A 11 -18.61 -8.00 14.97
N ASP A 12 -19.48 -8.75 14.30
CA ASP A 12 -19.11 -9.71 13.24
C ASP A 12 -18.91 -9.07 11.86
N GLY A 13 -19.26 -7.80 11.69
CA GLY A 13 -19.20 -7.07 10.43
C GLY A 13 -18.19 -5.92 10.43
N SER A 14 -18.39 -4.97 9.52
CA SER A 14 -17.62 -3.73 9.48
C SER A 14 -18.49 -2.56 9.03
N ARG A 15 -18.00 -1.34 9.26
CA ARG A 15 -18.61 -0.10 8.79
C ARG A 15 -17.54 0.86 8.28
N TRP A 16 -17.97 1.83 7.48
CA TRP A 16 -17.16 2.98 7.11
C TRP A 16 -17.54 4.19 7.95
N ALA A 17 -16.54 4.99 8.32
CA ALA A 17 -16.72 6.23 9.06
C ALA A 17 -15.89 7.35 8.43
N VAL A 18 -16.40 8.58 8.52
CA VAL A 18 -15.67 9.80 8.18
C VAL A 18 -15.18 10.47 9.46
N CYS A 19 -13.91 10.84 9.47
CA CYS A 19 -13.34 11.76 10.44
C CYS A 19 -13.11 13.10 9.74
N GLN A 20 -13.78 14.17 10.20
CA GLN A 20 -13.59 15.53 9.72
C GLN A 20 -13.18 16.42 10.90
N ASP A 21 -11.97 16.99 10.83
CA ASP A 21 -11.40 17.88 11.86
C ASP A 21 -11.50 17.28 13.29
N GLY A 22 -11.26 15.96 13.39
CA GLY A 22 -11.30 15.20 14.64
C GLY A 22 -12.70 14.74 15.07
N LYS A 23 -13.77 15.13 14.37
CA LYS A 23 -15.13 14.67 14.62
C LYS A 23 -15.49 13.49 13.74
N TRP A 24 -16.17 12.52 14.32
CA TRP A 24 -16.52 11.26 13.67
C TRP A 24 -18.01 11.18 13.35
N GLY A 25 -18.31 10.64 12.17
CA GLY A 25 -19.64 10.33 11.68
C GLY A 25 -19.62 9.05 10.86
N ASP A 26 -20.77 8.37 10.79
CA ASP A 26 -20.93 7.16 9.98
C ASP A 26 -21.02 7.51 8.50
N LEU A 27 -20.44 6.64 7.67
CA LEU A 27 -20.55 6.72 6.22
C LEU A 27 -21.38 5.53 5.73
N ASP A 28 -22.59 5.82 5.29
CA ASP A 28 -23.52 4.78 4.84
C ASP A 28 -22.96 4.02 3.62
N GLY A 29 -23.03 2.69 3.69
CA GLY A 29 -22.64 1.80 2.60
C GLY A 29 -21.22 1.26 2.70
N THR A 30 -20.61 1.06 1.53
CA THR A 30 -19.30 0.40 1.37
C THR A 30 -18.38 1.27 0.52
N LEU A 31 -17.07 1.10 0.64
CA LEU A 31 -16.11 1.74 -0.26
C LEU A 31 -16.37 1.30 -1.70
N ALA A 32 -16.65 0.01 -1.94
CA ALA A 32 -17.05 -0.46 -3.27
C ALA A 32 -18.27 0.29 -3.84
N GLY A 33 -19.26 0.59 -2.99
CA GLY A 33 -20.42 1.39 -3.36
C GLY A 33 -20.05 2.82 -3.73
N LEU A 34 -19.20 3.47 -2.93
CA LEU A 34 -18.70 4.82 -3.21
C LEU A 34 -17.86 4.89 -4.49
N LEU A 35 -16.99 3.90 -4.70
CA LEU A 35 -16.11 3.82 -5.88
C LEU A 35 -16.86 3.43 -7.15
N ALA A 36 -18.10 2.94 -7.06
CA ALA A 36 -18.95 2.72 -8.22
C ALA A 36 -19.69 4.00 -8.68
N LEU A 37 -19.74 5.03 -7.83
CA LEU A 37 -20.39 6.31 -8.16
C LEU A 37 -19.47 7.20 -9.00
N PRO A 38 -20.05 8.12 -9.81
CA PRO A 38 -19.34 9.29 -10.29
C PRO A 38 -18.65 10.04 -9.13
N LEU A 39 -17.43 10.55 -9.36
CA LEU A 39 -16.60 11.12 -8.30
C LEU A 39 -17.26 12.28 -7.55
N ASP A 40 -18.07 13.11 -8.22
CA ASP A 40 -18.83 14.21 -7.62
C ASP A 40 -19.91 13.72 -6.64
N GLN A 41 -20.59 12.62 -6.97
CA GLN A 41 -21.58 11.99 -6.09
C GLN A 41 -20.91 11.32 -4.89
N ALA A 42 -19.81 10.60 -5.12
CA ALA A 42 -19.03 9.99 -4.05
C ALA A 42 -18.50 11.05 -3.07
N ARG A 43 -18.03 12.19 -3.60
CA ARG A 43 -17.62 13.36 -2.82
C ARG A 43 -18.77 13.93 -2.00
N ALA A 44 -19.94 14.15 -2.62
CA ALA A 44 -21.10 14.69 -1.92
C ALA A 44 -21.53 13.79 -0.74
N ALA A 45 -21.47 12.47 -0.90
CA ALA A 45 -21.76 11.52 0.18
C ALA A 45 -20.77 11.64 1.35
N VAL A 46 -19.45 11.71 1.06
CA VAL A 46 -18.41 11.88 2.08
C VAL A 46 -18.53 13.21 2.81
N GLU A 47 -18.76 14.31 2.07
CA GLU A 47 -18.92 15.64 2.66
C GLU A 47 -20.20 15.73 3.51
N ALA A 48 -21.31 15.11 3.09
CA ALA A 48 -22.53 15.05 3.88
C ALA A 48 -22.31 14.32 5.22
N ALA A 49 -21.65 13.16 5.19
CA ALA A 49 -21.30 12.41 6.41
C ALA A 49 -20.36 13.21 7.33
N GLY A 50 -19.36 13.87 6.76
CA GLY A 50 -18.45 14.75 7.49
C GLY A 50 -19.18 15.94 8.15
N HIS A 51 -20.08 16.62 7.44
CA HIS A 51 -20.88 17.71 8.00
C HIS A 51 -21.80 17.28 9.14
N GLN A 52 -22.14 16.00 9.23
CA GLN A 52 -22.93 15.40 10.31
C GLN A 52 -22.07 14.83 11.44
N ALA A 53 -20.73 14.82 11.32
CA ALA A 53 -19.84 14.30 12.33
C ALA A 53 -19.88 15.14 13.63
N ARG A 54 -20.13 14.49 14.77
CA ARG A 54 -20.28 15.17 16.08
C ARG A 54 -19.52 14.48 17.22
N GLY A 55 -19.15 13.22 17.05
CA GLY A 55 -18.56 12.39 18.11
C GLY A 55 -17.03 12.35 18.11
N ASP A 56 -16.49 11.68 19.12
CA ASP A 56 -15.07 11.32 19.22
C ASP A 56 -14.79 10.02 18.45
N ARG A 57 -13.51 9.64 18.35
CA ARG A 57 -13.10 8.41 17.66
C ARG A 57 -13.81 7.18 18.27
N PRO A 58 -14.49 6.36 17.45
CA PRO A 58 -15.05 5.10 17.94
C PRO A 58 -13.98 4.19 18.53
N GLY A 59 -14.35 3.42 19.56
CA GLY A 59 -13.47 2.39 20.16
C GLY A 59 -13.29 1.15 19.28
N ASP A 60 -13.94 1.10 18.11
CA ASP A 60 -13.86 0.00 17.16
C ASP A 60 -12.43 -0.16 16.60
N PRO A 61 -11.93 -1.41 16.47
CA PRO A 61 -10.67 -1.66 15.80
C PRO A 61 -10.68 -1.16 14.34
N THR A 62 -9.59 -0.53 13.93
CA THR A 62 -9.38 -0.15 12.53
C THR A 62 -9.06 -1.37 11.69
N LEU A 63 -9.71 -1.46 10.54
CA LEU A 63 -9.45 -2.42 9.49
C LEU A 63 -8.63 -1.76 8.38
N PRO A 64 -7.92 -2.54 7.53
CA PRO A 64 -7.32 -1.97 6.35
C PRO A 64 -8.39 -1.23 5.53
N PRO A 65 -8.05 -0.09 4.90
CA PRO A 65 -9.00 0.75 4.20
C PRO A 65 -9.35 0.19 2.80
N VAL A 66 -9.80 -1.06 2.77
CA VAL A 66 -10.33 -1.78 1.61
C VAL A 66 -11.49 -2.66 2.07
N ASP A 67 -12.43 -2.94 1.18
CA ASP A 67 -13.46 -3.97 1.40
C ASP A 67 -13.44 -5.05 0.31
N ARG A 68 -13.55 -4.66 -0.96
CA ARG A 68 -13.65 -5.55 -2.11
C ARG A 68 -12.58 -5.26 -3.17
N GLN A 69 -11.80 -4.21 -2.98
CA GLN A 69 -10.80 -3.75 -3.93
C GLN A 69 -9.61 -4.71 -3.91
N GLU A 70 -9.26 -5.23 -5.08
CA GLU A 70 -7.94 -5.79 -5.31
C GLU A 70 -6.89 -4.68 -5.23
N VAL A 71 -5.67 -5.08 -4.84
CA VAL A 71 -4.51 -4.19 -4.74
C VAL A 71 -3.53 -4.56 -5.85
N TRP A 72 -3.24 -3.60 -6.71
CA TRP A 72 -2.20 -3.65 -7.72
C TRP A 72 -1.03 -2.78 -7.30
N ALA A 73 0.14 -3.02 -7.87
CA ALA A 73 1.34 -2.24 -7.60
C ALA A 73 2.10 -1.95 -8.89
N ALA A 74 2.80 -0.82 -8.91
CA ALA A 74 3.72 -0.41 -9.95
C ALA A 74 5.15 -0.47 -9.45
N GLY A 75 6.05 -1.04 -10.22
CA GLY A 75 7.48 -1.04 -9.90
C GLY A 75 8.29 -0.10 -10.78
N VAL A 76 9.55 0.14 -10.38
CA VAL A 76 10.53 0.94 -11.15
C VAL A 76 10.05 2.36 -11.49
N THR A 77 9.31 2.99 -10.57
CA THR A 77 8.77 4.36 -10.75
C THR A 77 9.67 5.46 -10.19
N TYR A 78 10.79 5.08 -9.55
CA TYR A 78 11.81 5.98 -9.00
C TYR A 78 13.20 5.61 -9.49
N LEU A 79 14.08 6.61 -9.67
CA LEU A 79 15.50 6.40 -10.01
C LEU A 79 16.23 5.44 -9.04
N ARG A 80 15.97 5.57 -7.72
CA ARG A 80 16.60 4.70 -6.71
C ARG A 80 16.07 3.26 -6.71
N SER A 81 14.81 3.06 -7.12
CA SER A 81 14.22 1.72 -7.28
C SER A 81 14.93 0.94 -8.39
N ARG A 82 15.32 1.62 -9.48
CA ARG A 82 16.14 1.04 -10.55
C ARG A 82 17.52 0.59 -10.03
N ASP A 83 18.20 1.42 -9.25
CA ASP A 83 19.57 1.15 -8.81
C ASP A 83 19.62 0.01 -7.78
N GLY A 84 18.68 -0.06 -6.83
CA GLY A 84 18.58 -1.17 -5.88
C GLY A 84 18.43 -2.53 -6.57
N ARG A 85 17.58 -2.62 -7.60
CA ARG A 85 17.34 -3.86 -8.36
C ARG A 85 18.55 -4.39 -9.13
N LYS A 86 19.55 -3.54 -9.42
CA LYS A 86 20.83 -3.96 -10.02
C LYS A 86 21.68 -4.75 -9.04
N GLU A 87 21.64 -4.39 -7.76
CA GLU A 87 22.41 -5.06 -6.71
C GLU A 87 21.85 -6.45 -6.37
N GLU A 88 20.55 -6.66 -6.56
CA GLU A 88 19.86 -7.91 -6.16
C GLU A 88 19.99 -9.03 -7.18
N SER A 89 19.92 -8.69 -8.47
CA SER A 89 19.62 -9.68 -9.51
C SER A 89 20.78 -9.96 -10.46
N GLY A 90 21.80 -9.10 -10.55
CA GLY A 90 22.81 -9.18 -11.61
C GLY A 90 22.26 -9.02 -13.05
N HIS A 91 20.93 -8.90 -13.21
CA HIS A 91 20.19 -8.79 -14.47
C HIS A 91 19.72 -7.35 -14.72
N GLY A 92 20.54 -6.35 -14.37
CA GLY A 92 20.18 -4.93 -14.42
C GLY A 92 19.56 -4.43 -15.74
N SER A 93 19.80 -5.13 -16.86
CA SER A 93 19.26 -4.77 -18.17
C SER A 93 17.73 -4.82 -18.26
N LEU A 94 17.03 -5.70 -17.52
CA LEU A 94 15.57 -5.81 -17.63
C LEU A 94 14.85 -4.64 -16.94
N TYR A 95 15.29 -4.25 -15.74
CA TYR A 95 14.70 -3.13 -15.02
C TYR A 95 15.09 -1.78 -15.63
N ASP A 96 16.28 -1.67 -16.22
CA ASP A 96 16.66 -0.51 -17.04
C ASP A 96 15.73 -0.38 -18.27
N GLN A 97 15.42 -1.48 -18.96
CA GLN A 97 14.49 -1.47 -20.09
C GLN A 97 13.08 -1.02 -19.70
N VAL A 98 12.56 -1.44 -18.54
CA VAL A 98 11.24 -0.98 -18.06
C VAL A 98 11.27 0.51 -17.70
N TYR A 99 12.36 0.98 -17.09
CA TYR A 99 12.50 2.39 -16.73
C TYR A 99 12.46 3.31 -17.96
N ASP A 100 13.09 2.89 -19.06
CA ASP A 100 13.14 3.65 -20.32
C ASP A 100 11.95 3.37 -21.28
N SER A 101 11.08 2.40 -20.96
CA SER A 101 9.93 2.02 -21.80
C SER A 101 8.69 2.85 -21.52
N ASP A 102 7.82 3.01 -22.53
CA ASP A 102 6.51 3.64 -22.32
C ASP A 102 5.62 2.83 -21.37
N ARG A 103 5.71 1.49 -21.43
CA ARG A 103 4.91 0.58 -20.62
C ARG A 103 5.54 0.41 -19.22
N PRO A 104 4.82 0.76 -18.13
CA PRO A 104 5.29 0.52 -16.78
C PRO A 104 5.15 -0.97 -16.39
N GLU A 105 5.91 -1.37 -15.37
CA GLU A 105 5.65 -2.61 -14.64
C GLU A 105 4.38 -2.44 -13.80
N LEU A 106 3.41 -3.35 -13.96
CA LEU A 106 2.22 -3.47 -13.12
C LEU A 106 2.03 -4.94 -12.75
N PHE A 107 1.73 -5.20 -11.48
CA PHE A 107 1.44 -6.55 -10.99
C PHE A 107 0.33 -6.54 -9.94
N LEU A 108 -0.41 -7.65 -9.85
CA LEU A 108 -1.34 -7.88 -8.75
C LEU A 108 -0.54 -8.07 -7.47
N LYS A 109 -0.82 -7.29 -6.42
CA LYS A 109 -0.18 -7.41 -5.12
C LYS A 109 -1.00 -8.26 -4.16
N SER A 110 -2.31 -7.98 -4.06
CA SER A 110 -3.13 -8.62 -3.04
C SER A 110 -4.61 -8.67 -3.39
N SER A 111 -5.27 -9.72 -2.94
CA SER A 111 -6.73 -9.76 -2.81
C SER A 111 -7.13 -9.11 -1.48
N PRO A 112 -8.32 -8.48 -1.37
CA PRO A 112 -8.69 -7.68 -0.20
C PRO A 112 -8.56 -8.42 1.14
N TRP A 113 -8.91 -9.72 1.18
CA TRP A 113 -8.86 -10.52 2.40
C TRP A 113 -7.45 -10.86 2.90
N ARG A 114 -6.40 -10.59 2.12
CA ARG A 114 -4.99 -10.77 2.55
C ARG A 114 -4.35 -9.47 3.03
N VAL A 115 -4.99 -8.33 2.81
CA VAL A 115 -4.48 -7.02 3.24
C VAL A 115 -4.60 -6.88 4.75
N VAL A 116 -3.57 -6.34 5.39
CA VAL A 116 -3.56 -6.05 6.83
C VAL A 116 -3.58 -4.54 7.09
N GLY A 117 -4.17 -4.13 8.21
CA GLY A 117 -4.29 -2.71 8.57
C GLY A 117 -3.14 -2.19 9.41
N THR A 118 -3.19 -0.92 9.80
CA THR A 118 -2.29 -0.38 10.83
C THR A 118 -2.53 -1.09 12.17
N GLY A 119 -1.47 -1.44 12.88
CA GLY A 119 -1.50 -2.23 14.13
C GLY A 119 -1.44 -3.74 13.93
N ASP A 120 -1.79 -4.25 12.75
CA ASP A 120 -1.66 -5.67 12.42
C ASP A 120 -0.20 -6.03 12.08
N ALA A 121 0.14 -7.32 12.15
CA ALA A 121 1.44 -7.79 11.67
C ALA A 121 1.47 -8.00 10.14
N VAL A 122 2.59 -7.69 9.51
CA VAL A 122 2.95 -8.08 8.14
C VAL A 122 3.82 -9.34 8.14
N GLY A 123 3.81 -10.07 7.03
CA GLY A 123 4.52 -11.34 6.86
C GLY A 123 5.90 -11.18 6.20
N ILE A 124 6.87 -11.98 6.63
CA ILE A 124 8.06 -12.35 5.85
C ILE A 124 8.05 -13.87 5.64
N ARG A 125 8.49 -14.34 4.48
CA ARG A 125 8.37 -15.77 4.15
C ARG A 125 9.45 -16.59 4.83
N THR A 126 9.10 -17.79 5.31
CA THR A 126 10.06 -18.71 5.93
C THR A 126 11.14 -19.25 4.97
N ASP A 127 10.88 -19.18 3.66
CA ASP A 127 11.80 -19.59 2.60
C ASP A 127 12.49 -18.40 1.90
N SER A 128 12.38 -17.19 2.46
CA SER A 128 13.12 -16.00 2.00
C SER A 128 14.23 -15.66 2.99
N GLY A 129 15.43 -15.39 2.47
CA GLY A 129 16.57 -14.93 3.27
C GLY A 129 16.74 -13.41 3.30
N TRP A 130 15.97 -12.69 2.49
CA TRP A 130 16.06 -11.24 2.34
C TRP A 130 14.69 -10.65 2.07
N ASP A 131 14.15 -9.92 3.04
CA ASP A 131 12.83 -9.32 2.99
C ASP A 131 12.87 -7.85 3.41
N VAL A 132 12.17 -7.00 2.66
CA VAL A 132 12.12 -5.56 2.95
C VAL A 132 10.69 -5.02 2.87
N PRO A 133 10.36 -3.98 3.67
CA PRO A 133 9.19 -3.16 3.42
C PRO A 133 9.43 -2.21 2.26
N GLU A 134 8.39 -1.92 1.49
CA GLU A 134 8.40 -0.91 0.43
C GLU A 134 7.32 0.13 0.74
N ALA A 135 7.77 1.33 1.10
CA ALA A 135 6.91 2.42 1.54
C ALA A 135 6.36 3.20 0.34
N GLU A 136 5.04 3.21 0.17
CA GLU A 136 4.39 3.73 -1.03
C GLU A 136 3.13 4.55 -0.73
N VAL A 137 2.76 5.40 -1.69
CA VAL A 137 1.41 5.97 -1.76
C VAL A 137 0.53 5.00 -2.54
N GLY A 138 -0.62 4.65 -1.97
CA GLY A 138 -1.68 3.92 -2.64
C GLY A 138 -2.73 4.87 -3.20
N LEU A 139 -2.98 4.80 -4.50
CA LEU A 139 -4.10 5.47 -5.16
C LEU A 139 -5.36 4.64 -4.96
N VAL A 140 -6.41 5.24 -4.41
CA VAL A 140 -7.74 4.64 -4.40
C VAL A 140 -8.47 5.15 -5.63
N LEU A 141 -8.68 4.27 -6.61
CA LEU A 141 -9.27 4.59 -7.89
C LEU A 141 -10.72 4.12 -7.94
N ASN A 142 -11.62 4.97 -8.42
CA ASN A 142 -13.01 4.58 -8.67
C ASN A 142 -13.13 3.68 -9.92
N ALA A 143 -14.34 3.19 -10.21
CA ALA A 143 -14.59 2.30 -11.34
C ALA A 143 -14.33 2.95 -12.71
N ALA A 144 -14.22 4.28 -12.78
CA ALA A 144 -13.89 5.04 -13.99
C ALA A 144 -12.37 5.33 -14.11
N GLY A 145 -11.55 4.92 -13.13
CA GLY A 145 -10.12 5.19 -13.09
C GLY A 145 -9.75 6.57 -12.53
N GLU A 146 -10.69 7.29 -11.93
CA GLU A 146 -10.45 8.58 -11.29
C GLU A 146 -9.92 8.40 -9.87
N VAL A 147 -9.02 9.28 -9.44
CA VAL A 147 -8.44 9.25 -8.09
C VAL A 147 -9.47 9.74 -7.07
N PHE A 148 -10.09 8.80 -6.35
CA PHE A 148 -11.00 9.08 -5.24
C PHE A 148 -10.23 9.57 -4.00
N GLY A 149 -9.08 8.98 -3.73
CA GLY A 149 -8.25 9.36 -2.59
C GLY A 149 -6.92 8.62 -2.54
N TYR A 150 -6.22 8.80 -1.42
CA TYR A 150 -4.89 8.26 -1.17
C TYR A 150 -4.83 7.54 0.17
N THR A 151 -3.96 6.54 0.28
CA THR A 151 -3.60 5.87 1.54
C THR A 151 -2.11 5.56 1.55
N LEU A 152 -1.52 5.18 2.69
CA LEU A 152 -0.16 4.62 2.70
C LEU A 152 -0.23 3.11 2.47
N GLY A 153 0.77 2.58 1.77
CA GLY A 153 0.91 1.16 1.53
C GLY A 153 2.29 0.63 1.91
N ASN A 154 2.32 -0.61 2.35
CA ASN A 154 3.52 -1.42 2.48
C ASN A 154 3.43 -2.62 1.53
N ASP A 155 4.25 -2.60 0.47
CA ASP A 155 4.45 -3.74 -0.42
C ASP A 155 5.63 -4.58 0.09
N MET A 156 5.38 -5.53 1.01
CA MET A 156 6.44 -6.41 1.51
C MET A 156 7.01 -7.28 0.38
N SER A 157 8.33 -7.27 0.24
CA SER A 157 9.05 -7.95 -0.85
C SER A 157 10.02 -8.99 -0.32
N SER A 158 9.89 -10.24 -0.79
CA SER A 158 10.90 -11.28 -0.59
C SER A 158 11.94 -11.21 -1.71
N ARG A 159 12.91 -10.30 -1.55
CA ARG A 159 13.92 -9.98 -2.57
C ARG A 159 14.86 -11.12 -2.90
N SER A 160 15.10 -12.04 -1.95
CA SER A 160 15.86 -13.25 -2.26
C SER A 160 15.18 -14.10 -3.34
N ILE A 161 13.85 -14.19 -3.33
CA ILE A 161 13.06 -14.93 -4.31
C ILE A 161 12.96 -14.15 -5.63
N GLU A 162 12.73 -12.84 -5.58
CA GLU A 162 12.68 -11.97 -6.77
C GLU A 162 14.02 -11.96 -7.51
N GLY A 163 15.13 -11.81 -6.77
CA GLY A 163 16.48 -11.76 -7.32
C GLY A 163 16.96 -13.10 -7.92
N GLU A 164 16.43 -14.23 -7.47
CA GLU A 164 16.75 -15.55 -8.04
C GLU A 164 16.24 -15.68 -9.47
N ASN A 165 14.98 -15.29 -9.72
CA ASN A 165 14.39 -15.33 -11.04
C ASN A 165 13.21 -14.34 -11.14
N PRO A 166 13.18 -13.45 -12.15
CA PRO A 166 12.07 -12.50 -12.31
C PRO A 166 10.69 -13.18 -12.48
N LEU A 167 10.65 -14.44 -12.93
CA LEU A 167 9.40 -15.22 -13.01
C LEU A 167 8.84 -15.61 -11.63
N TYR A 168 9.62 -15.46 -10.56
CA TYR A 168 9.19 -15.71 -9.18
C TYR A 168 8.59 -14.48 -8.50
N LEU A 169 8.51 -13.33 -9.20
CA LEU A 169 7.88 -12.11 -8.68
C LEU A 169 6.51 -12.35 -8.03
N PRO A 170 5.58 -13.17 -8.59
CA PRO A 170 4.31 -13.45 -7.92
C PRO A 170 4.49 -14.13 -6.55
N GLN A 171 5.49 -15.00 -6.38
CA GLN A 171 5.77 -15.66 -5.10
C GLN A 171 6.45 -14.70 -4.11
N ALA A 172 7.27 -13.79 -4.62
CA ALA A 172 7.98 -12.77 -3.86
C ALA A 172 7.09 -11.61 -3.39
N LYS A 173 5.95 -11.39 -4.07
CA LYS A 173 5.03 -10.28 -3.81
C LYS A 173 3.66 -10.72 -3.29
N ILE A 174 3.17 -11.92 -3.63
CA ILE A 174 1.80 -12.36 -3.30
C ILE A 174 1.86 -13.52 -2.30
N TYR A 175 1.71 -13.19 -1.03
CA TYR A 175 1.57 -14.15 0.07
C TYR A 175 0.78 -13.53 1.23
N ASP A 176 0.42 -14.34 2.22
CA ASP A 176 -0.37 -13.89 3.36
C ASP A 176 0.34 -12.76 4.11
N ARG A 177 -0.39 -11.67 4.38
CA ARG A 177 0.11 -10.49 5.12
C ARG A 177 1.27 -9.77 4.42
N SER A 178 1.44 -9.97 3.11
CA SER A 178 2.46 -9.29 2.29
C SER A 178 2.10 -7.85 1.93
N CYS A 179 0.87 -7.42 2.16
CA CYS A 179 0.36 -6.10 1.80
C CYS A 179 -0.31 -5.46 3.01
N ALA A 180 0.14 -4.27 3.40
CA ALA A 180 -0.55 -3.45 4.40
C ALA A 180 -1.02 -2.13 3.79
N LEU A 181 -2.18 -1.65 4.22
CA LEU A 181 -2.73 -0.35 3.83
C LEU A 181 -3.24 0.39 5.07
N GLY A 182 -3.09 1.71 5.09
CA GLY A 182 -3.63 2.51 6.19
C GLY A 182 -2.94 3.86 6.39
N PRO A 183 -3.20 4.53 7.53
CA PRO A 183 -4.23 4.18 8.53
C PRO A 183 -5.67 4.47 8.04
N ALA A 184 -5.82 5.25 6.97
CA ALA A 184 -7.10 5.73 6.45
C ALA A 184 -6.99 6.06 4.96
N ILE A 185 -8.12 6.39 4.32
CA ILE A 185 -8.14 7.04 3.00
C ILE A 185 -8.32 8.53 3.21
N VAL A 186 -7.45 9.33 2.61
CA VAL A 186 -7.62 10.78 2.52
C VAL A 186 -8.16 11.12 1.13
N PRO A 187 -9.35 11.74 1.01
CA PRO A 187 -9.91 12.07 -0.29
C PRO A 187 -9.01 12.98 -1.13
N SER A 188 -9.04 12.80 -2.45
CA SER A 188 -8.14 13.52 -3.36
C SER A 188 -8.39 15.04 -3.35
N TRP A 189 -9.65 15.45 -3.20
CA TRP A 189 -10.05 16.86 -3.06
C TRP A 189 -9.65 17.49 -1.72
N VAL A 190 -9.11 16.70 -0.78
CA VAL A 190 -8.58 17.15 0.52
C VAL A 190 -7.05 17.19 0.48
N ALA A 191 -6.42 16.12 -0.01
CA ALA A 191 -4.96 16.00 -0.08
C ALA A 191 -4.33 16.85 -1.20
N GLY A 192 -5.08 17.13 -2.27
CA GLY A 192 -4.54 17.74 -3.48
C GLY A 192 -3.69 16.75 -4.31
N PRO A 193 -3.01 17.23 -5.37
CA PRO A 193 -2.27 16.37 -6.30
C PRO A 193 -0.87 15.93 -5.80
N GLY A 194 -0.46 16.37 -4.61
CA GLY A 194 0.90 16.19 -4.11
C GLY A 194 1.85 17.32 -4.52
N PRO A 195 3.18 17.13 -4.40
CA PRO A 195 3.85 15.89 -4.01
C PRO A 195 3.65 15.54 -2.53
N PHE A 196 3.84 14.27 -2.20
CA PHE A 196 3.69 13.74 -0.85
C PHE A 196 5.05 13.25 -0.32
N PRO A 197 5.58 13.85 0.76
CA PRO A 197 6.71 13.29 1.49
C PRO A 197 6.35 11.96 2.13
N ILE A 198 7.28 11.00 2.11
CA ILE A 198 7.12 9.66 2.65
C ILE A 198 8.36 9.33 3.50
N GLY A 199 8.15 8.87 4.73
CA GLY A 199 9.17 8.32 5.61
C GLY A 199 8.98 6.82 5.81
N LEU A 200 10.09 6.10 5.96
CA LEU A 200 10.14 4.71 6.38
C LEU A 200 11.11 4.58 7.54
N ARG A 201 10.66 3.94 8.62
CA ARG A 201 11.50 3.53 9.75
C ARG A 201 11.25 2.07 10.05
N VAL A 202 12.32 1.36 10.42
CA VAL A 202 12.22 0.02 10.99
C VAL A 202 12.89 0.03 12.36
N LEU A 203 12.15 -0.41 13.37
CA LEU A 203 12.60 -0.54 14.75
C LEU A 203 12.82 -2.01 15.07
N ARG A 204 13.97 -2.34 15.65
CA ARG A 204 14.34 -3.67 16.13
C ARG A 204 14.65 -3.57 17.61
N ASP A 205 13.92 -4.31 18.44
CA ASP A 205 14.06 -4.27 19.90
C ASP A 205 13.97 -2.83 20.46
N GLY A 206 13.13 -2.00 19.86
CA GLY A 206 12.96 -0.57 20.23
C GLY A 206 14.03 0.38 19.69
N HIS A 207 15.07 -0.12 19.01
CA HIS A 207 16.13 0.69 18.40
C HIS A 207 15.94 0.84 16.90
N GLN A 208 16.36 1.97 16.32
CA GLN A 208 16.27 2.19 14.87
C GLN A 208 17.25 1.27 14.12
N ALA A 209 16.71 0.30 13.38
CA ALA A 209 17.46 -0.58 12.50
C ALA A 209 17.60 0.00 11.09
N TYR A 210 16.61 0.77 10.63
CA TYR A 210 16.64 1.47 9.35
C TYR A 210 15.81 2.76 9.39
N ALA A 211 16.22 3.77 8.62
CA ALA A 211 15.42 4.94 8.34
C ALA A 211 15.75 5.50 6.95
N GLY A 212 14.72 5.94 6.23
CA GLY A 212 14.85 6.61 4.95
C GLY A 212 13.65 7.48 4.63
N THR A 213 13.83 8.44 3.72
CA THR A 213 12.76 9.33 3.26
C THR A 213 12.81 9.51 1.75
N THR A 214 11.65 9.78 1.16
CA THR A 214 11.48 10.15 -0.25
C THR A 214 10.30 11.12 -0.39
N SER A 215 9.99 11.50 -1.62
CA SER A 215 8.80 12.27 -1.99
C SER A 215 8.29 11.79 -3.34
N THR A 216 6.97 11.81 -3.56
CA THR A 216 6.40 11.49 -4.88
C THR A 216 6.85 12.45 -5.99
N SER A 217 7.44 13.60 -5.65
CA SER A 217 8.12 14.47 -6.62
C SER A 217 9.33 13.82 -7.31
N ALA A 218 9.89 12.75 -6.75
CA ALA A 218 11.00 12.00 -7.33
C ALA A 218 10.55 10.84 -8.24
N MET A 219 9.23 10.68 -8.43
CA MET A 219 8.69 9.71 -9.38
C MET A 219 8.94 10.15 -10.81
N THR A 220 9.16 9.18 -11.69
CA THR A 220 9.37 9.41 -13.12
C THR A 220 8.10 9.19 -13.94
N ARG A 221 7.05 8.66 -13.31
CA ARG A 221 5.72 8.45 -13.87
C ARG A 221 4.68 9.12 -12.99
N CYS A 222 3.73 9.83 -13.60
CA CYS A 222 2.63 10.44 -12.86
C CYS A 222 1.54 9.42 -12.53
N PHE A 223 0.68 9.77 -11.57
CA PHE A 223 -0.40 8.90 -11.12
C PHE A 223 -1.42 8.59 -12.23
N GLU A 224 -1.71 9.58 -13.08
CA GLU A 224 -2.64 9.44 -14.20
C GLU A 224 -2.12 8.46 -15.25
N ASP A 225 -0.81 8.45 -15.53
CA ASP A 225 -0.19 7.50 -16.46
C ASP A 225 -0.31 6.06 -15.93
N LEU A 226 0.06 5.84 -14.66
CA LEU A 226 -0.04 4.52 -14.03
C LEU A 226 -1.48 3.99 -14.01
N ALA A 227 -2.44 4.84 -13.61
CA ALA A 227 -3.86 4.50 -13.64
C ALA A 227 -4.35 4.20 -15.07
N GLY A 228 -3.95 5.01 -16.04
CA GLY A 228 -4.29 4.81 -17.46
C GLY A 228 -3.78 3.48 -18.02
N TRP A 229 -2.57 3.06 -17.64
CA TRP A 229 -2.04 1.75 -18.00
C TRP A 229 -2.80 0.59 -17.35
N LEU A 230 -3.14 0.73 -16.07
CA LEU A 230 -3.88 -0.30 -15.33
C LEU A 230 -5.29 -0.53 -15.92
N PHE A 231 -6.00 0.55 -16.25
CA PHE A 231 -7.37 0.49 -16.78
C PHE A 231 -7.46 0.17 -18.27
N ARG A 232 -6.34 0.02 -18.98
CA ARG A 232 -6.33 -0.14 -20.44
C ARG A 232 -7.04 -1.42 -20.92
N ALA A 233 -7.01 -2.48 -20.12
CA ALA A 233 -7.61 -3.77 -20.46
C ALA A 233 -8.27 -4.49 -19.27
N LEU A 234 -8.37 -3.81 -18.12
CA LEU A 234 -8.99 -4.34 -16.90
C LEU A 234 -10.15 -3.43 -16.49
N SER A 235 -11.18 -4.03 -15.91
CA SER A 235 -12.31 -3.31 -15.34
C SER A 235 -12.33 -3.54 -13.84
N PHE A 236 -12.62 -2.49 -13.07
CA PHE A 236 -12.67 -2.54 -11.62
C PHE A 236 -14.02 -2.03 -11.09
N PRO A 237 -15.10 -2.82 -11.20
CA PRO A 237 -16.45 -2.37 -10.81
C PRO A 237 -16.59 -1.95 -9.34
N ALA A 238 -15.70 -2.44 -8.48
CA ALA A 238 -15.63 -2.06 -7.06
C ALA A 238 -14.56 -1.00 -6.77
N GLY A 239 -13.91 -0.43 -7.79
CA GLY A 239 -12.66 0.31 -7.66
C GLY A 239 -11.45 -0.59 -7.42
N VAL A 240 -10.27 0.03 -7.29
CA VAL A 240 -8.98 -0.65 -7.12
C VAL A 240 -8.04 0.22 -6.30
N VAL A 241 -7.11 -0.41 -5.56
CA VAL A 241 -5.98 0.30 -4.96
C VAL A 241 -4.74 0.06 -5.81
N LEU A 242 -4.04 1.12 -6.22
CA LEU A 242 -2.78 1.03 -6.96
C LEU A 242 -1.64 1.62 -6.12
N LEU A 243 -0.74 0.76 -5.64
CA LEU A 243 0.51 1.17 -5.03
C LEU A 243 1.49 1.68 -6.10
N THR A 244 2.11 2.83 -5.89
CA THR A 244 2.78 3.59 -6.96
C THR A 244 4.28 3.35 -7.08
N GLY A 245 4.82 2.37 -6.38
CA GLY A 245 6.25 2.10 -6.25
C GLY A 245 6.90 2.89 -5.13
N THR A 246 8.05 2.38 -4.66
CA THR A 246 8.81 3.01 -3.57
C THR A 246 10.07 3.73 -4.05
N GLY A 247 10.36 4.87 -3.42
CA GLY A 247 11.63 5.59 -3.57
C GLY A 247 12.61 5.38 -2.43
N VAL A 248 12.21 4.64 -1.38
CA VAL A 248 13.06 4.29 -0.23
C VAL A 248 13.32 2.80 -0.28
N VAL A 249 14.57 2.46 -0.56
CA VAL A 249 15.01 1.08 -0.71
C VAL A 249 16.12 0.80 0.31
N PRO A 250 15.88 -0.05 1.32
CA PRO A 250 16.96 -0.52 2.18
C PRO A 250 18.04 -1.23 1.36
N GLY A 251 19.32 -1.02 1.71
CA GLY A 251 20.44 -1.68 1.05
C GLY A 251 20.49 -3.18 1.30
N ALA A 252 21.33 -3.90 0.55
CA ALA A 252 21.45 -5.36 0.60
C ALA A 252 21.90 -5.90 1.98
N GLU A 253 22.50 -5.05 2.82
CA GLU A 253 22.86 -5.38 4.20
C GLU A 253 21.66 -5.43 5.15
N PHE A 254 20.50 -4.89 4.76
CA PHE A 254 19.31 -4.83 5.57
C PHE A 254 18.30 -5.92 5.17
N THR A 255 17.85 -6.68 6.18
CA THR A 255 16.64 -7.50 6.09
C THR A 255 15.78 -7.30 7.32
N THR A 256 14.48 -7.31 7.09
CA THR A 256 13.46 -7.31 8.13
C THR A 256 13.52 -8.61 8.92
N ARG A 257 13.23 -8.57 10.23
CA ARG A 257 13.21 -9.73 11.12
C ARG A 257 11.88 -9.81 11.85
N VAL A 258 11.50 -11.03 12.24
CA VAL A 258 10.36 -11.25 13.14
C VAL A 258 10.53 -10.40 14.40
N GLY A 259 9.46 -9.70 14.79
CA GLY A 259 9.46 -8.77 15.92
C GLY A 259 9.86 -7.34 15.59
N ASP A 260 10.37 -7.05 14.39
CA ASP A 260 10.58 -5.68 13.96
C ASP A 260 9.24 -4.93 13.87
N THR A 261 9.28 -3.62 14.10
CA THR A 261 8.17 -2.69 13.85
C THR A 261 8.52 -1.79 12.66
N ILE A 262 7.69 -1.82 11.63
CA ILE A 262 7.79 -0.96 10.45
C ILE A 262 6.83 0.22 10.64
N GLU A 263 7.33 1.44 10.42
CA GLU A 263 6.55 2.67 10.43
C GLU A 263 6.72 3.38 9.07
N ILE A 264 5.61 3.57 8.36
CA ILE A 264 5.55 4.35 7.13
C ILE A 264 4.75 5.61 7.42
N THR A 265 5.31 6.78 7.14
CA THR A 265 4.74 8.07 7.55
C THR A 265 4.58 9.03 6.38
N SER A 266 3.52 9.82 6.41
CA SER A 266 3.37 11.01 5.57
C SER A 266 2.52 12.04 6.34
N GLU A 267 2.89 13.32 6.28
CA GLU A 267 2.10 14.38 6.93
C GLU A 267 0.66 14.42 6.41
N ALA A 268 0.46 14.10 5.13
CA ALA A 268 -0.86 14.12 4.51
C ALA A 268 -1.74 12.94 4.94
N PHE A 269 -1.15 11.79 5.29
CA PHE A 269 -1.86 10.51 5.42
C PHE A 269 -1.75 9.87 6.82
N GLY A 270 -0.89 10.39 7.69
CA GLY A 270 -0.64 9.83 9.02
C GLY A 270 0.46 8.77 9.01
N THR A 271 0.28 7.72 9.83
CA THR A 271 1.27 6.65 10.01
C THR A 271 0.65 5.27 9.88
N LEU A 272 1.22 4.44 9.02
CA LEU A 272 0.97 3.00 8.92
C LEU A 272 2.05 2.27 9.72
N THR A 273 1.64 1.59 10.80
CA THR A 273 2.57 0.84 11.66
C THR A 273 2.22 -0.64 11.63
N ASN A 274 3.20 -1.50 11.39
CA ASN A 274 3.02 -2.95 11.40
C ASN A 274 4.16 -3.65 12.15
N THR A 275 3.84 -4.70 12.90
CA THR A 275 4.85 -5.62 13.44
C THR A 275 5.16 -6.72 12.42
N VAL A 276 6.25 -7.46 12.57
CA VAL A 276 6.67 -8.46 11.58
C VAL A 276 6.54 -9.88 12.14
N VAL A 277 5.92 -10.77 11.37
CA VAL A 277 5.79 -12.22 11.67
C VAL A 277 6.29 -13.06 10.50
N ALA A 278 6.67 -14.31 10.78
CA ALA A 278 6.97 -15.28 9.73
C ALA A 278 5.68 -15.91 9.17
N VAL A 279 5.64 -16.16 7.87
CA VAL A 279 4.55 -16.86 7.18
C VAL A 279 5.10 -17.98 6.29
N GLY A 280 4.34 -19.07 6.15
CA GLY A 280 4.76 -20.27 5.43
C GLY A 280 5.14 -21.44 6.35
N ASP A 281 5.21 -22.63 5.77
CA ASP A 281 5.52 -23.87 6.50
C ASP A 281 7.02 -24.18 6.42
N ALA A 282 7.74 -23.92 7.53
CA ALA A 282 9.17 -24.20 7.64
C ALA A 282 9.53 -25.70 7.52
N SER A 283 8.56 -26.61 7.64
CA SER A 283 8.80 -28.06 7.61
C SER A 283 8.91 -28.64 6.19
N ARG A 284 8.50 -27.90 5.15
CA ARG A 284 8.53 -28.37 3.75
C ARG A 284 9.82 -28.03 2.98
N GLY A 285 10.74 -27.27 3.59
CA GLY A 285 11.97 -26.78 2.95
C GLY A 285 13.17 -27.73 2.96
N LYS A 286 13.02 -28.99 3.41
CA LYS A 286 14.08 -30.01 3.32
C LYS A 286 13.54 -31.31 2.72
N GLY A 287 13.14 -31.25 1.45
CA GLY A 287 13.28 -32.42 0.59
C GLY A 287 14.76 -32.63 0.32
N GLN A 288 15.37 -33.63 0.94
CA GLN A 288 16.69 -34.16 0.58
C GLN A 288 16.69 -34.59 -0.91
N PRO A 289 17.86 -34.53 -1.57
CA PRO A 289 18.02 -34.32 -3.02
C PRO A 289 17.34 -35.35 -3.93
#